data_AF-A0A2T2P978-F1
#
_entry.id   AF-A0A2T2P978-F1
#
_cell.length_a   1.000
_cell.length_b   1.000
_cell.length_c   1.000
_cell.angle_alpha   90.00
_cell.angle_beta   90.00
_cell.angle_gamma   90.00
#
_symmetry.space_group_name_H-M   'P 1'
#
loop_
_entity.id
_entity.type
_entity.pdbx_description
1 polymer ?
#
loop_
_entity_poly.entity_id
_entity_poly.type
_entity_poly.pdbx_seq_one_letter_code
_entity_poly.pdbx_strand_id
1 'polypeptide(L)'
;MASFLDQRQKILIAHGVLASLAFVIFFPLGSILIRLGSFPGLWLVHGVFQIFAYILYIAAFGIGIWFVRNLPVSLMDHYHPVIGIIVFCLLFFQPILGLMHHFQFKKHNRRTIWSHGHLWLGRIVITLGMINGGLGMLLATETGFFIPSRSQMIAYGVVAGIMWLLWVAAAVIGESRRTKGRKVAETGPVPPKGGYA
;
A
#
# COMPACT_ATOMS: atom_id res chain seq x y z
N MET A 1 8.46 -9.26 36.44
CA MET A 1 7.11 -8.94 35.91
C MET A 1 7.10 -7.60 35.15
N ALA A 2 7.60 -6.50 35.72
CA ALA A 2 7.66 -5.20 35.05
C ALA A 2 8.48 -5.17 33.75
N SER A 3 9.66 -5.80 33.72
CA SER A 3 10.53 -5.86 32.53
C SER A 3 9.91 -6.59 31.34
N PHE A 4 9.11 -7.62 31.61
CA PHE A 4 8.44 -8.42 30.58
C PHE A 4 7.25 -7.69 29.96
N LEU A 5 6.50 -6.92 30.76
CA LEU A 5 5.43 -6.06 30.27
C LEU A 5 5.99 -4.92 29.39
N ASP A 6 7.10 -4.32 29.81
CA ASP A 6 7.82 -3.30 29.03
C ASP A 6 8.31 -3.85 27.66
N GLN A 7 8.82 -5.08 27.62
CA GLN A 7 9.24 -5.71 26.37
C GLN A 7 8.07 -5.94 25.40
N ARG A 8 6.93 -6.45 25.89
CA ARG A 8 5.72 -6.65 25.08
C ARG A 8 5.20 -5.34 24.52
N GLN A 9 5.25 -4.27 25.31
CA GLN A 9 4.86 -2.93 24.88
C GLN A 9 5.72 -2.44 23.70
N LYS A 10 7.05 -2.57 23.83
CA LYS A 10 8.00 -2.19 22.76
C LYS A 10 7.75 -2.97 21.47
N ILE A 11 7.48 -4.27 21.58
CA ILE A 11 7.17 -5.14 20.42
C ILE A 11 5.83 -4.71 19.77
N LEU A 12 4.83 -4.35 20.56
CA LEU A 12 3.54 -3.88 20.02
C LEU A 12 3.68 -2.53 19.30
N ILE A 13 4.43 -1.60 19.90
CA ILE A 13 4.74 -0.32 19.26
C ILE A 13 5.48 -0.56 17.95
N ALA A 14 6.46 -1.48 17.93
CA ALA A 14 7.17 -1.85 16.71
C ALA A 14 6.22 -2.40 15.63
N HIS A 15 5.27 -3.27 15.98
CA HIS A 15 4.23 -3.74 15.06
C HIS A 15 3.45 -2.57 14.44
N GLY A 16 2.89 -1.69 15.28
CA GLY A 16 2.09 -0.56 14.83
C GLY A 16 2.88 0.43 13.97
N VAL A 17 4.12 0.75 14.35
CA VAL A 17 5.00 1.66 13.61
C VAL A 17 5.39 1.06 12.25
N LEU A 18 5.84 -0.20 12.21
CA LEU A 18 6.24 -0.85 10.96
C LEU A 18 5.06 -0.97 9.98
N ALA A 19 3.89 -1.39 10.47
CA ALA A 19 2.68 -1.46 9.64
C ALA A 19 2.24 -0.08 9.13
N SER A 20 2.30 0.95 9.98
CA SER A 20 1.97 2.33 9.60
C SER A 20 2.95 2.89 8.56
N LEU A 21 4.26 2.69 8.76
CA LEU A 21 5.26 3.10 7.77
C LEU A 21 5.01 2.43 6.42
N ALA A 22 4.71 1.13 6.40
CA ALA A 22 4.41 0.41 5.17
C ALA A 22 3.15 0.97 4.47
N PHE A 23 2.00 0.97 5.14
CA PHE A 23 0.70 1.25 4.53
C PHE A 23 0.32 2.73 4.46
N VAL A 24 0.75 3.53 5.41
CA VAL A 24 0.46 4.96 5.45
C VAL A 24 1.51 5.76 4.69
N ILE A 25 2.76 5.31 4.60
CA ILE A 25 3.84 6.12 4.01
C ILE A 25 4.38 5.50 2.72
N PHE A 26 5.07 4.37 2.79
CA PHE A 26 5.91 3.90 1.69
C PHE A 26 5.12 3.31 0.51
N PHE A 27 4.10 2.49 0.75
CA PHE A 27 3.25 1.97 -0.32
C PHE A 27 2.57 3.11 -1.10
N PRO A 28 1.84 4.05 -0.46
CA PRO A 28 1.22 5.18 -1.16
C PRO A 28 2.24 6.05 -1.87
N LEU A 29 3.36 6.39 -1.23
CA LEU A 29 4.36 7.30 -1.79
C LEU A 29 4.98 6.74 -3.08
N GLY A 30 5.45 5.48 -3.07
CA GLY A 30 5.96 4.83 -4.28
C GLY A 30 4.91 4.75 -5.40
N SER A 31 3.63 4.62 -5.03
CA SER A 31 2.49 4.60 -5.92
C SER A 31 2.18 6.00 -6.51
N ILE A 32 2.31 7.06 -5.72
CA ILE A 32 2.14 8.45 -6.18
C ILE A 32 3.25 8.80 -7.18
N LEU A 33 4.51 8.50 -6.83
CA LEU A 33 5.69 8.83 -7.63
C LEU A 33 5.56 8.29 -9.07
N ILE A 34 5.20 7.00 -9.24
CA ILE A 34 5.06 6.38 -10.58
C ILE A 34 3.92 6.97 -11.43
N ARG A 35 2.96 7.66 -10.81
CA ARG A 35 1.80 8.25 -11.50
C ARG A 35 2.01 9.71 -11.86
N LEU A 36 2.73 10.46 -11.04
CA LEU A 36 2.91 11.90 -11.21
C LEU A 36 4.27 12.29 -11.77
N GLY A 37 5.31 11.50 -11.52
CA GLY A 37 6.66 11.72 -12.03
C GLY A 37 6.80 11.44 -13.53
N SER A 38 7.83 12.03 -14.14
CA SER A 38 8.20 11.79 -15.54
C SER A 38 9.71 11.87 -15.71
N PHE A 39 10.41 10.75 -15.52
CA PHE A 39 11.83 10.62 -15.79
C PHE A 39 12.25 9.14 -16.01
N PRO A 40 13.37 8.87 -16.70
CA PRO A 40 13.86 7.51 -16.90
C PRO A 40 14.15 6.80 -15.57
N GLY A 41 13.70 5.55 -15.43
CA GLY A 41 13.95 4.76 -14.22
C GLY A 41 12.93 4.95 -13.08
N LEU A 42 11.86 5.73 -13.29
CA LEU A 42 10.81 5.93 -12.28
C LEU A 42 10.16 4.60 -11.78
N TRP A 43 10.11 3.57 -12.64
CA TRP A 43 9.64 2.24 -12.26
C TRP A 43 10.55 1.53 -11.23
N LEU A 44 11.86 1.81 -11.26
CA LEU A 44 12.82 1.31 -10.27
C LEU A 44 12.58 1.99 -8.93
N VAL A 45 12.40 3.31 -8.94
CA VAL A 45 12.04 4.08 -7.73
C VAL A 45 10.77 3.50 -7.12
N HIS A 46 9.72 3.32 -7.92
CA HIS A 46 8.51 2.64 -7.49
C HIS A 46 8.79 1.28 -6.85
N GLY A 47 9.53 0.41 -7.54
CA GLY A 47 9.89 -0.93 -7.08
C GLY A 47 10.65 -0.92 -5.74
N VAL A 48 11.61 -0.01 -5.56
CA VAL A 48 12.37 0.14 -4.31
C VAL A 48 11.44 0.50 -3.16
N PHE A 49 10.56 1.48 -3.35
CA PHE A 49 9.56 1.84 -2.34
C PHE A 49 8.62 0.66 -2.02
N GLN A 50 8.17 -0.08 -3.03
CA GLN A 50 7.27 -1.23 -2.82
C GLN A 50 7.98 -2.37 -2.06
N ILE A 51 9.21 -2.72 -2.44
CA ILE A 51 9.98 -3.80 -1.80
C ILE A 51 10.31 -3.42 -0.35
N PHE A 52 10.73 -2.18 -0.11
CA PHE A 52 11.02 -1.71 1.23
C PHE A 52 9.77 -1.76 2.12
N ALA A 53 8.64 -1.22 1.65
CA ALA A 53 7.36 -1.30 2.36
C ALA A 53 6.91 -2.75 2.62
N TYR A 54 7.14 -3.65 1.66
CA TYR A 54 6.81 -5.06 1.76
C TYR A 54 7.62 -5.76 2.87
N ILE A 55 8.92 -5.48 2.97
CA ILE A 55 9.78 -5.99 4.04
C ILE A 55 9.30 -5.48 5.41
N LEU A 56 8.99 -4.19 5.53
CA LEU A 56 8.45 -3.61 6.77
C LEU A 56 7.14 -4.30 7.18
N TYR A 57 6.24 -4.55 6.23
CA TYR A 57 4.97 -5.20 6.55
C TYR A 57 5.11 -6.69 6.87
N ILE A 58 6.04 -7.42 6.23
CA ILE A 58 6.35 -8.80 6.64
C ILE A 58 6.80 -8.85 8.09
N ALA A 59 7.70 -7.94 8.49
CA ALA A 59 8.16 -7.84 9.88
C ALA A 59 7.00 -7.51 10.83
N ALA A 60 6.16 -6.53 10.48
CA ALA A 60 4.98 -6.17 11.26
C ALA A 60 4.00 -7.35 11.40
N PHE A 61 3.70 -8.03 10.30
CA PHE A 61 2.80 -9.19 10.27
C PHE A 61 3.34 -10.35 11.12
N GLY A 62 4.65 -10.64 11.04
CA GLY A 62 5.31 -11.63 11.89
C GLY A 62 5.16 -11.33 13.38
N ILE A 63 5.28 -10.07 13.78
CA ILE A 63 5.00 -9.63 15.16
C ILE A 63 3.52 -9.84 15.52
N GLY A 64 2.58 -9.55 14.60
CA GLY A 64 1.16 -9.80 14.81
C GLY A 64 0.84 -11.27 15.07
N ILE A 65 1.43 -12.18 14.28
CA ILE A 65 1.33 -13.63 14.50
C ILE A 65 1.91 -14.03 15.86
N TRP A 66 3.03 -13.42 16.26
CA TRP A 66 3.60 -13.65 17.59
C TRP A 66 2.62 -13.26 18.71
N PHE A 67 1.93 -12.11 18.61
CA PHE A 67 0.92 -11.72 19.60
C PHE A 67 -0.26 -12.69 19.69
N VAL A 68 -0.82 -13.10 18.54
CA VAL A 68 -1.92 -14.07 18.49
C VAL A 68 -1.55 -15.40 19.19
N ARG A 69 -0.28 -15.80 19.13
CA ARG A 69 0.20 -17.06 19.75
C ARG A 69 0.61 -16.94 21.21
N ASN A 70 0.99 -15.74 21.68
CA ASN A 70 1.66 -15.57 22.98
C ASN A 70 0.85 -14.75 23.99
N LEU A 71 -0.29 -14.20 23.61
CA LEU A 71 -1.21 -13.55 24.54
C LEU A 71 -2.30 -14.52 25.01
N PRO A 72 -2.70 -14.46 26.28
CA PRO A 72 -3.74 -15.33 26.84
C PRO A 72 -5.18 -14.88 26.45
N VAL A 73 -5.31 -13.98 25.47
CA VAL A 73 -6.60 -13.46 24.99
C VAL A 73 -6.84 -13.90 23.55
N SER A 74 -8.08 -14.26 23.21
CA SER A 74 -8.45 -14.58 21.84
C SER A 74 -8.48 -13.30 21.01
N LEU A 75 -7.48 -13.10 20.16
CA LEU A 75 -7.43 -11.96 19.24
C LEU A 75 -8.15 -12.25 17.91
N MET A 76 -8.29 -13.52 17.55
CA MET A 76 -8.77 -13.94 16.22
C MET A 76 -10.27 -13.68 15.99
N ASP A 77 -11.02 -13.38 17.06
CA ASP A 77 -12.43 -13.00 16.99
C ASP A 77 -12.64 -11.52 16.57
N HIS A 78 -11.56 -10.76 16.40
CA HIS A 78 -11.61 -9.36 16.01
C HIS A 78 -11.25 -9.14 14.53
N TYR A 79 -11.77 -8.04 13.97
CA TYR A 79 -11.58 -7.69 12.56
C TYR A 79 -10.11 -7.48 12.17
N HIS A 80 -9.30 -6.86 13.04
CA HIS A 80 -7.94 -6.46 12.71
C HIS A 80 -7.02 -7.62 12.28
N PRO A 81 -6.86 -8.72 13.04
CA PRO A 81 -6.03 -9.83 12.62
C PRO A 81 -6.58 -10.55 11.38
N VAL A 82 -7.90 -10.71 11.27
CA VAL A 82 -8.52 -11.36 10.10
C VAL A 82 -8.28 -10.56 8.82
N ILE A 83 -8.56 -9.25 8.84
CA ILE A 83 -8.29 -8.35 7.71
C ILE A 83 -6.80 -8.26 7.43
N GLY A 84 -5.96 -8.22 8.46
CA GLY A 84 -4.49 -8.21 8.32
C GLY A 84 -3.95 -9.42 7.56
N ILE A 85 -4.48 -10.63 7.85
CA ILE A 85 -4.16 -11.87 7.13
C ILE A 85 -4.61 -11.79 5.67
N ILE A 86 -5.84 -11.34 5.42
CA ILE A 86 -6.34 -11.17 4.05
C ILE A 86 -5.46 -10.19 3.26
N VAL A 87 -5.13 -9.04 3.85
CA VAL A 87 -4.24 -8.02 3.26
C VAL A 87 -2.87 -8.62 2.97
N PHE A 88 -2.29 -9.40 3.88
CA PHE A 88 -1.01 -10.08 3.68
C PHE A 88 -1.05 -11.05 2.50
N CYS A 89 -2.06 -11.92 2.43
CA CYS A 89 -2.25 -12.87 1.34
C CYS A 89 -2.45 -12.16 -0.01
N LEU A 90 -3.25 -11.09 -0.05
CA LEU A 90 -3.45 -10.30 -1.27
C LEU A 90 -2.17 -9.57 -1.71
N LEU A 91 -1.43 -9.01 -0.76
CA LEU A 91 -0.18 -8.31 -1.01
C LEU A 91 0.91 -9.26 -1.53
N PHE A 92 0.91 -10.54 -1.16
CA PHE A 92 1.84 -11.53 -1.71
C PHE A 92 1.80 -11.60 -3.24
N PHE A 93 0.63 -11.44 -3.85
CA PHE A 93 0.48 -11.46 -5.31
C PHE A 93 0.88 -10.15 -5.99
N GLN A 94 1.05 -9.04 -5.25
CA GLN A 94 1.35 -7.74 -5.82
C GLN A 94 2.67 -7.68 -6.60
N PRO A 95 3.81 -8.14 -6.05
CA PRO A 95 5.08 -8.15 -6.77
C PRO A 95 5.02 -8.97 -8.07
N ILE A 96 4.36 -10.12 -8.04
CA ILE A 96 4.18 -11.01 -9.20
C ILE A 96 3.42 -10.27 -10.29
N LEU A 97 2.25 -9.71 -9.95
CA LEU A 97 1.44 -8.93 -10.89
C LEU A 97 2.17 -7.67 -11.37
N GLY A 98 2.98 -7.04 -10.53
CA GLY A 98 3.79 -5.86 -10.86
C GLY A 98 4.86 -6.16 -11.91
N LEU A 99 5.58 -7.28 -11.77
CA LEU A 99 6.55 -7.75 -12.77
C LEU A 99 5.86 -8.07 -14.09
N MET A 100 4.77 -8.84 -14.04
CA MET A 100 3.98 -9.18 -15.23
C MET A 100 3.44 -7.91 -15.91
N HIS A 101 2.91 -6.96 -15.15
CA HIS A 101 2.47 -5.67 -15.64
C HIS A 101 3.62 -4.92 -16.35
N HIS A 102 4.79 -4.82 -15.72
CA HIS A 102 5.94 -4.11 -16.27
C HIS A 102 6.40 -4.71 -17.60
N PHE A 103 6.61 -6.03 -17.67
CA PHE A 103 7.05 -6.70 -18.90
C PHE A 103 6.03 -6.56 -20.03
N GLN A 104 4.74 -6.75 -19.72
CA GLN A 104 3.67 -6.66 -20.70
C GLN A 104 3.45 -5.23 -21.18
N PHE A 105 3.58 -4.24 -20.30
CA PHE A 105 3.47 -2.82 -20.65
C PHE A 105 4.64 -2.38 -21.53
N LYS A 106 5.87 -2.82 -21.22
CA LYS A 106 7.05 -2.57 -22.05
C LYS A 106 6.90 -3.18 -23.45
N LYS A 107 6.29 -4.38 -23.56
CA LYS A 107 6.08 -5.07 -24.84
C LYS A 107 4.98 -4.45 -25.71
N HIS A 108 3.84 -4.09 -25.11
CA HIS A 108 2.65 -3.70 -25.88
C HIS A 108 2.35 -2.20 -25.86
N ASN A 109 3.04 -1.42 -25.02
CA ASN A 109 2.82 0.00 -24.80
C ASN A 109 1.35 0.38 -24.48
N ARG A 110 0.60 -0.57 -23.89
CA ARG A 110 -0.81 -0.42 -23.50
C ARG A 110 -1.12 -1.27 -22.28
N ARG A 111 -2.24 -0.96 -21.60
CA ARG A 111 -2.71 -1.81 -20.50
C ARG A 111 -3.16 -3.18 -21.00
N THR A 112 -2.74 -4.18 -20.25
CA THR A 112 -3.15 -5.58 -20.40
C THR A 112 -4.00 -5.99 -19.20
N ILE A 113 -4.57 -7.19 -19.23
CA ILE A 113 -5.32 -7.74 -18.08
C ILE A 113 -4.49 -7.72 -16.78
N TRP A 114 -3.20 -8.03 -16.88
CA TRP A 114 -2.25 -7.97 -15.76
C TRP A 114 -2.07 -6.56 -15.21
N SER A 115 -2.16 -5.55 -16.08
CA SER A 115 -2.10 -4.14 -15.67
C SER A 115 -3.31 -3.79 -14.81
N HIS A 116 -4.51 -4.24 -15.21
CA HIS A 116 -5.72 -4.01 -14.43
C HIS A 116 -5.69 -4.76 -13.09
N GLY A 117 -5.25 -6.03 -13.11
CA GLY A 117 -5.07 -6.83 -11.88
C GLY A 117 -4.13 -6.16 -10.89
N HIS A 118 -2.92 -5.79 -11.32
CA HIS A 118 -1.94 -5.10 -10.48
C HIS A 118 -2.50 -3.80 -9.89
N LEU A 119 -3.17 -2.97 -10.69
CA LEU A 119 -3.65 -1.66 -10.26
C LEU A 119 -4.85 -1.74 -9.31
N TRP A 120 -5.83 -2.59 -9.59
CA TRP A 120 -7.01 -2.74 -8.73
C TRP A 120 -6.68 -3.44 -7.42
N LEU A 121 -5.89 -4.52 -7.48
CA LEU A 121 -5.44 -5.19 -6.27
C LEU A 121 -4.64 -4.22 -5.39
N GLY A 122 -3.77 -3.40 -5.99
CA GLY A 122 -2.98 -2.43 -5.24
C GLY A 122 -3.85 -1.37 -4.57
N ARG A 123 -4.93 -0.94 -5.23
CA ARG A 123 -5.88 0.02 -4.65
C ARG A 123 -6.64 -0.55 -3.45
N ILE A 124 -7.10 -1.79 -3.58
CA ILE A 124 -7.82 -2.51 -2.52
C ILE A 124 -6.89 -2.71 -1.33
N VAL A 125 -5.69 -3.24 -1.57
CA VAL A 125 -4.73 -3.60 -0.52
C VAL A 125 -4.22 -2.36 0.25
N ILE A 126 -3.89 -1.25 -0.43
CA ILE A 126 -3.48 -0.02 0.25
C ILE A 126 -4.61 0.52 1.14
N THR A 127 -5.84 0.58 0.61
CA THR A 127 -7.00 1.11 1.35
C THR A 127 -7.33 0.23 2.56
N LEU A 128 -7.42 -1.09 2.36
CA LEU A 128 -7.66 -2.03 3.45
C LEU A 128 -6.55 -1.99 4.49
N GLY A 129 -5.27 -1.86 4.10
CA GLY A 129 -4.17 -1.79 5.04
C GLY A 129 -4.21 -0.54 5.93
N MET A 130 -4.60 0.63 5.39
CA MET A 130 -4.82 1.83 6.20
C MET A 130 -6.03 1.69 7.14
N ILE A 131 -7.14 1.14 6.65
CA ILE A 131 -8.30 0.86 7.52
C ILE A 131 -7.89 -0.12 8.63
N ASN A 132 -7.12 -1.15 8.29
CA ASN A 132 -6.68 -2.17 9.23
C ASN A 132 -5.79 -1.60 10.35
N GLY A 133 -4.95 -0.60 10.07
CA GLY A 133 -4.18 0.06 11.11
C GLY A 133 -5.07 0.83 12.11
N GLY A 134 -6.14 1.46 11.62
CA GLY A 134 -7.18 2.03 12.49
C GLY A 134 -7.89 0.98 13.34
N LEU A 135 -8.25 -0.16 12.76
CA LEU A 135 -8.83 -1.30 13.46
C LEU A 135 -7.87 -1.90 14.50
N GLY A 136 -6.56 -1.81 14.28
CA GLY A 136 -5.56 -2.24 15.28
C GLY A 136 -5.58 -1.39 16.54
N MET A 137 -5.79 -0.07 16.41
CA MET A 137 -5.98 0.82 17.56
C MET A 137 -7.31 0.58 18.27
N LEU A 138 -8.38 0.27 17.51
CA LEU A 138 -9.67 -0.14 18.08
C LEU A 138 -9.51 -1.42 18.90
N LEU A 139 -8.86 -2.45 18.34
CA LEU A 139 -8.57 -3.71 19.02
C LEU A 139 -7.80 -3.49 20.33
N ALA A 140 -6.76 -2.65 20.32
CA ALA A 140 -5.99 -2.31 21.52
C ALA A 140 -6.85 -1.63 22.59
N THR A 141 -7.86 -0.85 22.17
CA THR A 141 -8.82 -0.20 23.07
C THR A 141 -9.82 -1.20 23.65
N GLU A 142 -10.42 -2.06 22.81
CA GLU A 142 -11.43 -3.06 23.22
C GLU A 142 -10.85 -4.12 24.15
N THR A 143 -9.62 -4.56 23.91
CA THR A 143 -8.95 -5.59 24.72
C THR A 143 -8.31 -5.02 25.99
N GLY A 144 -8.25 -3.69 26.11
CA GLY A 144 -7.50 -3.01 27.17
C GLY A 144 -5.98 -3.20 27.11
N PHE A 145 -5.47 -3.89 26.08
CA PHE A 145 -4.06 -4.19 25.92
C PHE A 145 -3.36 -3.05 25.20
N PHE A 146 -2.66 -2.21 25.96
CA PHE A 146 -1.92 -1.04 25.48
C PHE A 146 -2.79 -0.06 24.68
N ILE A 147 -3.77 0.50 25.37
CA ILE A 147 -4.70 1.49 24.82
C ILE A 147 -3.91 2.70 24.29
N PRO A 148 -3.96 2.99 22.97
CA PRO A 148 -3.30 4.16 22.42
C PRO A 148 -3.92 5.43 22.99
N SER A 149 -3.11 6.49 23.15
CA SER A 149 -3.62 7.77 23.59
C SER A 149 -4.55 8.38 22.54
N ARG A 150 -5.47 9.26 22.97
CA ARG A 150 -6.34 10.01 22.04
C ARG A 150 -5.52 10.78 20.99
N SER A 151 -4.36 11.33 21.37
CA SER A 151 -3.48 12.04 20.44
C SER A 151 -2.85 11.10 19.40
N GLN A 152 -2.46 9.87 19.77
CA GLN A 152 -1.95 8.87 18.82
C GLN A 152 -3.03 8.46 17.81
N MET A 153 -4.26 8.22 18.27
CA MET A 153 -5.39 7.87 17.39
C MET A 153 -5.71 8.99 16.41
N ILE A 154 -5.75 10.24 16.89
CA ILE A 154 -5.96 11.42 16.03
C ILE A 154 -4.81 11.58 15.03
N ALA A 155 -3.56 11.48 15.48
CA ALA A 155 -2.40 11.61 14.61
C ALA A 155 -2.41 10.58 13.48
N TYR A 156 -2.65 9.31 13.81
CA TYR A 156 -2.79 8.27 12.81
C TYR A 156 -3.92 8.58 11.82
N GLY A 157 -5.13 8.89 12.32
CA GLY A 157 -6.29 9.16 11.48
C GLY A 157 -6.09 10.33 10.51
N VAL A 158 -5.50 11.43 10.98
CA VAL A 158 -5.21 12.61 10.16
C VAL A 158 -4.16 12.29 9.10
N VAL A 159 -3.04 11.69 9.48
CA VAL A 159 -1.95 11.38 8.53
C VAL A 159 -2.40 10.35 7.49
N ALA A 160 -3.07 9.29 7.92
CA ALA A 160 -3.61 8.27 7.03
C ALA A 160 -4.67 8.85 6.08
N GLY A 161 -5.59 9.66 6.58
CA GLY A 161 -6.62 10.33 5.78
C GLY A 161 -6.03 11.26 4.73
N ILE A 162 -5.11 12.13 5.11
CA ILE A 162 -4.43 13.05 4.17
C ILE A 162 -3.66 12.25 3.11
N MET A 163 -2.86 11.26 3.50
CA MET A 163 -2.12 10.47 2.53
C MET A 163 -3.05 9.72 1.59
N TRP A 164 -4.13 9.12 2.09
CA TRP A 164 -5.10 8.42 1.27
C TRP A 164 -5.71 9.35 0.22
N LEU A 165 -6.10 10.57 0.61
CA LEU A 165 -6.63 11.58 -0.31
C LEU A 165 -5.59 11.99 -1.37
N LEU A 166 -4.34 12.23 -0.98
CA LEU A 166 -3.25 12.54 -1.91
C LEU A 166 -3.01 11.39 -2.90
N TRP A 167 -3.01 10.16 -2.41
CA TRP A 167 -2.81 8.96 -3.23
C TRP A 167 -3.99 8.71 -4.19
N VAL A 168 -5.23 8.91 -3.75
CA VAL A 168 -6.42 8.83 -4.62
C VAL A 168 -6.39 9.93 -5.68
N ALA A 169 -6.07 11.18 -5.30
CA ALA A 169 -5.94 12.28 -6.24
C ALA A 169 -4.86 11.96 -7.30
N ALA A 170 -3.69 11.46 -6.88
CA ALA A 170 -2.63 11.03 -7.79
C ALA A 170 -3.09 9.88 -8.70
N ALA A 171 -3.89 8.94 -8.19
CA ALA A 171 -4.46 7.85 -8.97
C ALA A 171 -5.41 8.35 -10.07
N VAL A 172 -6.29 9.30 -9.74
CA VAL A 172 -7.25 9.91 -10.68
C VAL A 172 -6.54 10.78 -11.72
N ILE A 173 -5.62 11.64 -11.29
CA ILE A 173 -4.83 12.52 -12.17
C ILE A 173 -3.99 11.68 -13.13
N GLY A 174 -3.28 10.67 -12.60
CA GLY A 174 -2.44 9.77 -13.40
C GLY A 174 -3.23 8.99 -14.45
N GLU A 175 -4.44 8.52 -14.12
CA GLU A 175 -5.33 7.86 -15.08
C GLU A 175 -5.82 8.85 -16.16
N SER A 176 -6.29 10.02 -15.73
CA SER A 176 -6.82 11.05 -16.63
C SER A 176 -5.79 11.55 -17.64
N ARG A 177 -4.53 11.78 -17.21
CA ARG A 177 -3.42 12.17 -18.10
C ARG A 177 -3.15 11.12 -19.16
N ARG A 178 -3.18 9.83 -18.79
CA ARG A 178 -2.97 8.71 -19.72
C ARG A 178 -4.11 8.57 -20.73
N THR A 179 -5.36 8.69 -20.29
CA THR A 179 -6.52 8.64 -21.20
C THR A 179 -6.50 9.79 -22.21
N LYS A 180 -6.16 11.01 -21.76
CA LYS A 180 -6.01 12.17 -22.66
C LYS A 180 -4.88 11.95 -23.67
N GLY A 181 -3.71 11.49 -23.21
CA GLY A 181 -2.57 11.20 -24.09
C GLY A 181 -2.90 10.16 -25.17
N ARG A 182 -3.67 9.12 -24.82
CA ARG A 182 -4.12 8.12 -25.80
C ARG A 182 -5.07 8.70 -26.84
N LYS A 183 -6.06 9.49 -26.43
CA LYS A 183 -6.99 10.15 -27.38
C LYS A 183 -6.24 11.03 -28.37
N VAL A 184 -5.28 11.82 -27.90
CA VAL A 184 -4.43 12.66 -28.78
C VAL A 184 -3.65 11.80 -29.78
N ALA A 185 -3.12 10.65 -29.38
CA ALA A 185 -2.44 9.73 -30.28
C ALA A 185 -3.38 9.05 -31.31
N GLU A 186 -4.64 8.82 -30.94
CA GLU A 186 -5.66 8.20 -31.82
C GLU A 186 -6.30 9.21 -32.79
N THR A 187 -6.48 10.46 -32.38
CA THR A 187 -7.21 11.50 -33.16
C THR A 187 -6.33 12.64 -33.67
N GLY A 188 -5.02 12.58 -33.43
CA GLY A 188 -4.08 13.60 -33.88
C GLY A 188 -3.98 13.67 -35.41
N PRO A 189 -3.55 14.80 -35.99
CA PRO A 189 -3.33 14.91 -37.43
C PRO A 189 -2.37 13.80 -37.89
N VAL A 190 -2.76 13.05 -38.93
CA VAL A 190 -1.84 12.13 -39.60
C VAL A 190 -0.67 12.96 -40.12
N PRO A 191 0.59 12.66 -39.75
CA PRO A 191 1.73 13.40 -40.28
C PRO A 191 1.67 13.35 -41.81
N PRO A 192 1.94 14.48 -42.50
CA PRO A 192 1.87 14.51 -43.96
C PRO A 192 2.75 13.37 -44.50
N LYS A 193 2.18 12.56 -45.40
CA LYS A 193 2.93 11.53 -46.12
C LYS A 193 3.94 12.26 -47.01
N GLY A 194 5.13 12.51 -46.46
CA GLY A 194 6.26 13.02 -47.22
C GLY A 194 6.72 11.93 -48.18
N GLY A 195 6.33 12.08 -49.44
CA GLY A 195 6.99 11.41 -50.54
C GLY A 195 8.44 11.86 -50.58
N TYR A 196 9.35 10.89 -50.55
CA TYR A 196 10.67 11.07 -51.13
C TYR A 196 10.62 10.34 -52.47
N ALA A 197 10.55 11.16 -53.52
CA ALA A 197 10.98 10.80 -54.86
C ALA A 197 12.50 10.50 -54.87
#